data_AF-A0A535EJG4-F1
#
_entry.id   AF-A0A535EJG4-F1
#
_cell.length_a   1.000
_cell.length_b   1.000
_cell.length_c   1.000
_cell.angle_alpha   90.00
_cell.angle_beta   90.00
_cell.angle_gamma   90.00
#
_symmetry.space_group_name_H-M   'P 1'
#
loop_
_entity.id
_entity.type
_entity.pdbx_description
1 polymer ?
#
loop_
_entity_poly.entity_id
_entity_poly.type
_entity_poly.pdbx_seq_one_letter_code
_entity_poly.pdbx_strand_id
1 'polypeptide(L)'
;MADHQGSNRRVRALSPDGRPPAKGGQPGARLPPGALWRNPAGGDGRDVIGPRRPARRGAGVSRVRRRGAPQEPSAVRRRAGRDRSQREFYVAVEGEVTERDYLEFLNAEFGDDGRFFIHPITRRHGMKPLGVVERAIDLLADLPDTDVAEGRAQVWALFDRDQHSCVAEAFAAAAPTAVHLAFSHPSFDLWLLLHFQNMTSAEDGSSAAVHTKLRSVDPAYASFGRTGDKSVMGAQTRALLGREGAAMRHARRLVDHCPSGACTAAGGHAASCPPLQRDPSTDVWRLLEALLAG
;
A
#
# COMPACT_ATOMS: atom_id res chain seq x y z
N MET A 1 6.83 -78.40 32.73
CA MET A 1 6.90 -78.59 34.20
C MET A 1 7.78 -77.49 34.78
N ALA A 2 7.14 -76.48 35.36
CA ALA A 2 7.61 -75.59 36.43
C ALA A 2 6.61 -74.43 36.50
N ASP A 3 5.80 -74.45 37.56
CA ASP A 3 4.80 -73.47 37.93
C ASP A 3 5.42 -72.11 38.32
N HIS A 4 4.71 -71.01 38.04
CA HIS A 4 4.35 -70.05 39.09
C HIS A 4 3.24 -69.07 38.64
N GLN A 5 2.09 -69.21 39.31
CA GLN A 5 1.18 -68.19 39.87
C GLN A 5 1.51 -66.73 39.48
N GLY A 6 0.61 -65.93 38.92
CA GLY A 6 -0.80 -65.75 39.28
C GLY A 6 -0.95 -64.42 40.01
N SER A 7 -1.55 -63.40 39.37
CA SER A 7 -2.49 -62.49 40.03
C SER A 7 -3.23 -61.63 39.02
N ASN A 8 -4.54 -61.74 39.11
CA ASN A 8 -5.55 -61.12 38.29
C ASN A 8 -6.18 -60.02 39.15
N ARG A 9 -6.17 -58.75 38.72
CA ARG A 9 -7.15 -57.76 39.22
C ARG A 9 -7.41 -56.66 38.20
N ARG A 10 -8.56 -56.83 37.54
CA ARG A 10 -9.32 -55.82 36.83
C ARG A 10 -9.79 -54.73 37.81
N VAL A 11 -9.71 -53.47 37.42
CA VAL A 11 -10.58 -52.40 37.93
C VAL A 11 -11.30 -51.78 36.73
N ARG A 12 -12.62 -51.67 36.89
CA ARG A 12 -13.60 -51.25 35.89
C ARG A 12 -13.57 -49.74 35.64
N ALA A 13 -14.03 -49.41 34.45
CA ALA A 13 -14.44 -48.10 33.92
C ALA A 13 -15.30 -47.27 34.88
N LEU A 14 -15.24 -45.94 34.70
CA LEU A 14 -16.37 -45.01 34.73
C LEU A 14 -15.95 -43.68 34.05
N SER A 15 -16.60 -43.34 32.92
CA SER A 15 -16.92 -41.97 32.49
C SER A 15 -18.38 -41.75 32.91
N PRO A 16 -18.86 -40.53 33.25
CA PRO A 16 -18.96 -39.42 32.30
C PRO A 16 -18.75 -38.01 32.93
N ASP A 17 -18.40 -37.02 32.12
CA ASP A 17 -19.11 -35.73 32.15
C ASP A 17 -18.76 -34.92 30.92
N GLY A 18 -19.78 -34.77 30.08
CA GLY A 18 -19.74 -33.99 28.86
C GLY A 18 -19.75 -32.50 29.16
N ARG A 19 -18.90 -31.77 28.43
CA ARG A 19 -19.15 -30.36 28.14
C ARG A 19 -19.68 -30.24 26.71
N PRO A 20 -20.72 -29.42 26.49
CA PRO A 20 -21.41 -29.35 25.21
C PRO A 20 -20.57 -28.64 24.13
N PRO A 21 -20.85 -28.91 22.84
CA PRO A 21 -20.21 -28.21 21.74
C PRO A 21 -20.69 -26.76 21.66
N ALA A 22 -19.75 -25.82 21.52
CA ALA A 22 -20.08 -24.45 21.16
C ALA A 22 -20.67 -24.44 19.75
N LYS A 23 -21.91 -23.98 19.66
CA LYS A 23 -22.75 -23.95 18.48
C LYS A 23 -22.19 -23.02 17.40
N GLY A 24 -22.35 -23.47 16.16
CA GLY A 24 -22.11 -22.68 14.97
C GLY A 24 -22.88 -21.35 14.96
N GLY A 25 -22.22 -20.34 14.41
CA GLY A 25 -22.79 -19.04 14.10
C GLY A 25 -22.19 -18.53 12.80
N GLN A 26 -22.82 -18.86 11.69
CA GLN A 26 -22.88 -18.05 10.47
C GLN A 26 -24.26 -18.29 9.84
N PRO A 27 -24.82 -17.38 9.01
CA PRO A 27 -24.23 -16.15 8.48
C PRO A 27 -25.12 -14.91 8.72
N GLY A 28 -24.52 -13.71 8.81
CA GLY A 28 -25.30 -12.52 9.14
C GLY A 28 -24.67 -11.20 8.74
N ALA A 29 -24.31 -11.03 7.48
CA ALA A 29 -24.41 -9.74 6.78
C ALA A 29 -24.25 -9.96 5.27
N ARG A 30 -25.38 -10.08 4.57
CA ARG A 30 -25.44 -9.86 3.12
C ARG A 30 -25.24 -8.36 2.91
N LEU A 31 -24.17 -7.95 2.24
CA LEU A 31 -24.12 -6.63 1.62
C LEU A 31 -24.94 -6.68 0.32
N PRO A 32 -25.74 -5.64 0.00
CA PRO A 32 -26.66 -5.67 -1.12
C PRO A 32 -25.91 -5.59 -2.46
N PRO A 33 -26.51 -6.11 -3.55
CA PRO A 33 -25.94 -5.99 -4.87
C PRO A 33 -26.18 -4.57 -5.42
N GLY A 34 -25.10 -3.89 -5.74
CA GLY A 34 -25.08 -2.88 -6.80
C GLY A 34 -25.42 -1.43 -6.44
N ALA A 35 -24.62 -0.56 -7.08
CA ALA A 35 -24.90 0.80 -7.49
C ALA A 35 -24.97 1.88 -6.40
N LEU A 36 -24.06 2.86 -6.52
CA LEU A 36 -24.41 4.26 -6.79
C LEU A 36 -23.15 5.01 -7.26
N TRP A 37 -22.60 4.63 -8.42
CA TRP A 37 -21.84 5.58 -9.23
C TRP A 37 -22.86 6.40 -10.01
N ARG A 38 -23.16 7.61 -9.54
CA ARG A 38 -23.88 8.62 -10.33
C ARG A 38 -22.93 9.80 -10.54
N ASN A 39 -22.63 10.08 -11.80
CA ASN A 39 -22.41 11.47 -12.23
C ASN A 39 -23.77 12.19 -12.28
N PRO A 40 -23.77 13.51 -12.07
CA PRO A 40 -24.32 14.35 -13.12
C PRO A 40 -23.41 15.53 -13.49
N ALA A 41 -23.48 15.85 -14.78
CA ALA A 41 -22.89 17.00 -15.43
C ALA A 41 -23.58 18.33 -15.08
N GLY A 42 -22.89 19.44 -15.37
CA GLY A 42 -23.52 20.64 -15.92
C GLY A 42 -23.18 21.95 -15.20
N GLY A 43 -22.62 22.92 -15.94
CA GLY A 43 -22.50 24.30 -15.47
C GLY A 43 -21.64 25.21 -16.36
N ASP A 44 -22.05 25.40 -17.61
CA ASP A 44 -21.54 26.44 -18.52
C ASP A 44 -21.95 27.84 -18.02
N GLY A 45 -21.04 28.82 -18.07
CA GLY A 45 -21.25 30.13 -17.42
C GLY A 45 -20.22 31.20 -17.81
N ARG A 46 -20.48 31.82 -18.97
CA ARG A 46 -19.80 32.94 -19.63
C ARG A 46 -19.51 34.15 -18.74
N ASP A 47 -18.30 34.74 -18.87
CA ASP A 47 -17.97 36.08 -18.35
C ASP A 47 -17.97 37.14 -19.48
N VAL A 48 -18.69 38.23 -19.24
CA VAL A 48 -18.79 39.43 -20.08
C VAL A 48 -18.15 40.63 -19.38
N ILE A 49 -17.53 41.48 -20.20
CA ILE A 49 -16.67 42.62 -19.93
C ILE A 49 -17.40 43.84 -19.30
N GLY A 50 -16.80 44.39 -18.22
CA GLY A 50 -16.72 45.82 -17.83
C GLY A 50 -18.00 46.59 -17.44
N PRO A 51 -17.94 47.85 -16.93
CA PRO A 51 -16.80 48.77 -16.91
C PRO A 51 -16.57 49.62 -15.61
N ARG A 52 -15.31 50.06 -15.46
CA ARG A 52 -14.73 51.38 -15.08
C ARG A 52 -15.44 52.39 -14.11
N ARG A 53 -14.57 52.91 -13.21
CA ARG A 53 -14.36 54.32 -12.71
C ARG A 53 -15.05 54.76 -11.39
N PRO A 54 -14.54 55.82 -10.69
CA PRO A 54 -13.17 56.33 -10.59
C PRO A 54 -12.70 56.62 -9.14
N ALA A 55 -11.38 56.80 -8.99
CA ALA A 55 -10.74 57.40 -7.82
C ALA A 55 -11.07 58.89 -7.69
N ARG A 56 -11.33 59.35 -6.46
CA ARG A 56 -11.28 60.77 -6.08
C ARG A 56 -10.37 60.95 -4.86
N ARG A 57 -9.36 61.80 -5.06
CA ARG A 57 -8.53 62.42 -4.02
C ARG A 57 -9.32 63.55 -3.38
N GLY A 58 -9.12 63.77 -2.07
CA GLY A 58 -9.65 64.92 -1.35
C GLY A 58 -9.00 65.09 0.02
N ALA A 59 -8.11 66.08 0.08
CA ALA A 59 -7.67 66.97 1.16
C ALA A 59 -7.93 66.61 2.64
N GLY A 60 -6.91 66.89 3.46
CA GLY A 60 -6.85 66.58 4.87
C GLY A 60 -7.50 67.58 5.82
N VAL A 61 -7.67 67.13 7.06
CA VAL A 61 -7.92 67.94 8.25
C VAL A 61 -7.16 67.31 9.42
N SER A 62 -6.49 68.18 10.19
CA SER A 62 -5.60 67.86 11.30
C SER A 62 -6.32 67.52 12.62
N ARG A 63 -5.60 66.73 13.44
CA ARG A 63 -5.69 66.55 14.91
C ARG A 63 -6.91 65.82 15.48
N VAL A 64 -6.64 64.67 16.12
CA VAL A 64 -6.62 64.51 17.60
C VAL A 64 -5.78 63.27 17.93
N ARG A 65 -4.75 63.41 18.76
CA ARG A 65 -4.03 62.27 19.38
C ARG A 65 -4.95 61.65 20.43
N ARG A 66 -5.57 60.51 20.12
CA ARG A 66 -6.19 59.64 21.13
C ARG A 66 -5.18 58.57 21.55
N ARG A 67 -4.99 58.47 22.87
CA ARG A 67 -4.15 57.48 23.55
C ARG A 67 -4.59 56.07 23.14
N GLY A 68 -3.62 55.19 22.91
CA GLY A 68 -3.83 53.84 22.38
C GLY A 68 -4.76 53.00 23.26
N ALA A 69 -5.64 52.26 22.61
CA ALA A 69 -6.31 51.11 23.22
C ALA A 69 -5.28 49.95 23.33
N PRO A 70 -5.31 49.15 24.40
CA PRO A 70 -4.48 47.96 24.50
C PRO A 70 -4.75 47.05 23.31
N GLN A 71 -3.68 46.64 22.63
CA GLN A 71 -3.75 45.67 21.54
C GLN A 71 -4.12 44.32 22.18
N GLU A 72 -5.36 43.88 21.98
CA GLU A 72 -5.75 42.49 22.23
C GLU A 72 -4.72 41.58 21.57
N PRO A 73 -4.12 40.61 22.30
CA PRO A 73 -3.13 39.73 21.72
C PRO A 73 -3.80 39.00 20.56
N SER A 74 -3.29 39.22 19.34
CA SER A 74 -3.79 38.53 18.16
C SER A 74 -3.79 37.05 18.49
N ALA A 75 -4.96 36.43 18.49
CA ALA A 75 -5.08 34.99 18.64
C ALA A 75 -4.08 34.37 17.68
N VAL A 76 -3.03 33.76 18.24
CA VAL A 76 -2.07 32.95 17.50
C VAL A 76 -2.95 31.98 16.76
N ARG A 77 -3.09 32.17 15.44
CA ARG A 77 -3.68 31.16 14.58
C ARG A 77 -2.83 29.93 14.85
N ARG A 78 -3.37 28.99 15.64
CA ARG A 78 -2.79 27.66 15.76
C ARG A 78 -2.58 27.26 14.31
N ARG A 79 -1.32 27.07 13.91
CA ARG A 79 -1.03 26.33 12.68
C ARG A 79 -1.95 25.12 12.77
N ALA A 80 -2.85 24.97 11.80
CA ALA A 80 -3.75 23.83 11.78
C ALA A 80 -2.86 22.62 12.03
N GLY A 81 -3.05 21.98 13.20
CA GLY A 81 -2.27 20.82 13.54
C GLY A 81 -2.47 19.82 12.41
N ARG A 82 -1.40 19.15 11.99
CA ARG A 82 -1.45 18.02 11.06
C ARG A 82 -2.70 17.21 11.39
N ASP A 83 -3.59 17.02 10.41
CA ASP A 83 -4.84 16.30 10.67
C ASP A 83 -4.47 14.93 11.22
N ARG A 84 -4.71 14.73 12.52
CA ARG A 84 -4.30 13.52 13.22
C ARG A 84 -5.09 12.29 12.77
N SER A 85 -6.12 12.49 11.93
CA SER A 85 -6.87 11.41 11.31
C SER A 85 -6.23 10.89 10.01
N GLN A 86 -5.31 11.65 9.40
CA GLN A 86 -4.61 11.22 8.19
C GLN A 86 -3.46 10.29 8.55
N ARG A 87 -3.46 9.08 7.96
CA ARG A 87 -2.40 8.08 8.13
C ARG A 87 -1.26 8.36 7.15
N GLU A 88 -0.02 8.29 7.63
CA GLU A 88 1.18 8.63 6.86
C GLU A 88 1.93 7.35 6.47
N PHE A 89 2.21 7.16 5.19
CA PHE A 89 2.90 5.99 4.66
C PHE A 89 4.24 6.41 4.06
N TYR A 90 5.34 6.10 4.72
CA TYR A 90 6.69 6.37 4.20
C TYR A 90 7.16 5.16 3.41
N VAL A 91 7.31 5.29 2.09
CA VAL A 91 7.61 4.16 1.21
C VAL A 91 8.97 4.38 0.55
N ALA A 92 10.01 3.71 1.05
CA ALA A 92 11.29 3.66 0.36
C ALA A 92 11.16 2.77 -0.87
N VAL A 93 11.62 3.25 -2.02
CA VAL A 93 11.47 2.56 -3.31
C VAL A 93 12.81 2.25 -3.98
N GLU A 94 12.91 1.11 -4.66
CA GLU A 94 14.10 0.71 -5.40
C GLU A 94 14.33 1.58 -6.64
N GLY A 95 13.34 1.66 -7.54
CA GLY A 95 13.36 2.48 -8.75
C GLY A 95 12.89 3.93 -8.54
N GLU A 96 13.36 4.83 -9.39
CA GLU A 96 13.06 6.27 -9.30
C GLU A 96 11.80 6.71 -10.05
N VAL A 97 11.27 5.87 -10.94
CA VAL A 97 10.26 6.27 -11.92
C VAL A 97 8.98 5.49 -11.71
N THR A 98 8.96 4.20 -12.03
CA THR A 98 7.72 3.40 -12.08
C THR A 98 7.00 3.37 -10.73
N GLU A 99 7.74 3.05 -9.66
CA GLU A 99 7.21 2.93 -8.30
C GLU A 99 6.76 4.28 -7.77
N ARG A 100 7.58 5.32 -7.98
CA ARG A 100 7.24 6.69 -7.57
C ARG A 100 5.96 7.16 -8.25
N ASP A 101 5.90 7.09 -9.59
CA ASP A 101 4.76 7.54 -10.38
C ASP A 101 3.48 6.77 -9.96
N TYR A 102 3.58 5.47 -9.66
CA TYR A 102 2.46 4.68 -9.17
C TYR A 102 1.98 5.11 -7.77
N LEU A 103 2.90 5.35 -6.83
CA LEU A 103 2.54 5.82 -5.48
C LEU A 103 1.95 7.23 -5.51
N GLU A 104 2.46 8.12 -6.38
CA GLU A 104 1.90 9.45 -6.61
C GLU A 104 0.49 9.38 -7.21
N PHE A 105 0.25 8.44 -8.13
CA PHE A 105 -1.09 8.13 -8.61
C PHE A 105 -2.03 7.71 -7.47
N LEU A 106 -1.59 6.83 -6.57
CA LEU A 106 -2.43 6.41 -5.44
C LEU A 106 -2.77 7.58 -4.51
N ASN A 107 -1.83 8.49 -4.26
CA ASN A 107 -2.11 9.71 -3.51
C ASN A 107 -3.18 10.56 -4.19
N ALA A 108 -3.02 10.80 -5.49
CA ALA A 108 -3.91 11.69 -6.24
C ALA A 108 -5.35 11.16 -6.32
N GLU A 109 -5.52 9.85 -6.47
CA GLU A 109 -6.84 9.24 -6.67
C GLU A 109 -7.51 8.78 -5.37
N PHE A 110 -6.73 8.40 -4.35
CA PHE A 110 -7.28 7.73 -3.15
C PHE A 110 -6.84 8.33 -1.82
N GLY A 111 -5.90 9.29 -1.80
CA GLY A 111 -5.33 9.82 -0.56
C GLY A 111 -6.36 10.46 0.37
N ASP A 112 -7.21 11.33 -0.18
CA ASP A 112 -8.22 12.06 0.60
C ASP A 112 -9.33 11.12 1.09
N ASP A 113 -9.94 10.34 0.19
CA ASP A 113 -11.02 9.41 0.51
C ASP A 113 -10.56 8.30 1.47
N GLY A 114 -9.33 7.80 1.29
CA GLY A 114 -8.71 6.80 2.15
C GLY A 114 -8.09 7.36 3.44
N ARG A 115 -8.15 8.69 3.62
CA ARG A 115 -7.55 9.43 4.74
C ARG A 115 -6.10 9.00 4.99
N PHE A 116 -5.31 8.97 3.93
CA PHE A 116 -3.89 8.67 3.99
C PHE A 116 -3.07 9.65 3.14
N PHE A 117 -1.76 9.67 3.37
CA PHE A 117 -0.80 10.28 2.48
C PHE A 117 0.44 9.40 2.38
N ILE A 118 0.89 9.14 1.16
CA ILE A 118 2.10 8.38 0.87
C ILE A 118 3.24 9.36 0.62
N HIS A 119 4.40 9.13 1.25
CA HIS A 119 5.66 9.78 0.97
C HIS A 119 6.56 8.81 0.20
N PRO A 120 6.63 8.88 -1.14
CA PRO A 120 7.60 8.10 -1.91
C PRO A 120 9.01 8.61 -1.62
N ILE A 121 9.89 7.72 -1.15
CA ILE A 121 11.28 8.03 -0.81
C ILE A 121 12.20 7.39 -1.85
N THR A 122 12.59 8.17 -2.84
CA THR A 122 13.52 7.78 -3.92
C THR A 122 14.95 8.20 -3.61
N ARG A 123 15.92 7.55 -4.28
CA ARG A 123 17.33 8.00 -4.31
C ARG A 123 17.79 8.09 -5.77
N ARG A 124 18.62 9.08 -6.08
CA ARG A 124 19.28 9.18 -7.38
C ARG A 124 20.10 7.93 -7.68
N HIS A 125 19.92 7.39 -8.88
CA HIS A 125 20.40 6.10 -9.40
C HIS A 125 19.79 4.86 -8.73
N GLY A 126 18.62 5.02 -8.11
CA GLY A 126 17.93 3.96 -7.39
C GLY A 126 18.64 3.49 -6.12
N MET A 127 18.08 2.45 -5.52
CA MET A 127 18.65 1.74 -4.37
C MET A 127 18.74 0.24 -4.70
N LYS A 128 19.59 -0.50 -4.00
CA LYS A 128 19.53 -1.97 -4.01
C LYS A 128 18.52 -2.42 -2.94
N PRO A 129 17.95 -3.64 -3.02
CA PRO A 129 17.00 -4.15 -2.03
C PRO A 129 17.41 -3.93 -0.57
N LEU A 130 18.64 -4.28 -0.20
CA LEU A 130 19.15 -4.04 1.16
C LEU A 130 19.17 -2.55 1.52
N GLY A 131 19.60 -1.68 0.61
CA GLY A 131 19.62 -0.24 0.82
C GLY A 131 18.22 0.39 0.92
N VAL A 132 17.22 -0.18 0.24
CA VAL A 132 15.81 0.23 0.41
C VAL A 132 15.35 -0.08 1.83
N VAL A 133 15.67 -1.26 2.34
CA VAL A 133 15.33 -1.68 3.71
C VAL A 133 16.08 -0.85 4.74
N GLU A 134 17.39 -0.66 4.60
CA GLU A 134 18.19 0.21 5.49
C GLU A 134 17.60 1.63 5.53
N ARG A 135 17.24 2.19 4.37
CA ARG A 135 16.59 3.50 4.30
C ARG A 135 15.25 3.53 5.01
N ALA A 136 14.46 2.46 4.91
CA ALA A 136 13.20 2.32 5.64
C ALA A 136 13.42 2.22 7.16
N ILE A 137 14.46 1.51 7.61
CA ILE A 137 14.82 1.42 9.03
C ILE A 137 15.22 2.81 9.57
N ASP A 138 16.02 3.58 8.82
CA ASP A 138 16.38 4.95 9.20
C ASP A 138 15.13 5.85 9.33
N LEU A 139 14.20 5.77 8.36
CA LEU A 139 12.94 6.51 8.41
C LEU A 139 12.10 6.11 9.64
N LEU A 140 12.05 4.81 9.96
CA LEU A 140 11.32 4.31 11.12
C LEU A 140 11.90 4.87 12.42
N ALA A 141 13.23 4.94 12.54
CA ALA A 141 13.90 5.47 13.73
C ALA A 141 13.64 6.97 13.96
N ASP A 142 13.33 7.72 12.91
CA ASP A 142 13.02 9.16 12.97
C ASP A 142 11.55 9.45 13.34
N LEU A 143 10.67 8.43 13.39
CA LEU A 143 9.24 8.60 13.66
C LEU A 143 8.90 8.44 15.15
N PRO A 144 7.87 9.13 15.67
CA PRO A 144 7.40 8.89 17.03
C PRO A 144 6.85 7.47 17.21
N ASP A 145 7.33 6.73 18.20
CA ASP A 145 6.84 5.37 18.52
C ASP A 145 5.31 5.30 18.65
N THR A 146 4.70 6.34 19.23
CA THR A 146 3.24 6.43 19.36
C THR A 146 2.50 6.51 18.02
N ASP A 147 3.07 7.18 17.02
CA ASP A 147 2.47 7.28 15.69
C ASP A 147 2.53 5.92 14.97
N VAL A 148 3.64 5.19 15.14
CA VAL A 148 3.81 3.83 14.60
C VAL A 148 2.88 2.84 15.31
N ALA A 149 2.86 2.85 16.64
CA ALA A 149 2.04 1.93 17.44
C ALA A 149 0.53 2.12 17.23
N GLU A 150 0.08 3.36 17.00
CA GLU A 150 -1.32 3.68 16.69
C GLU A 150 -1.65 3.51 15.19
N GLY A 151 -0.69 3.12 14.36
CA GLY A 151 -0.88 2.97 12.91
C GLY A 151 -1.09 4.30 12.16
N ARG A 152 -0.82 5.44 12.81
CA ARG A 152 -0.84 6.78 12.20
C ARG A 152 0.36 7.02 11.28
N ALA A 153 1.47 6.30 11.50
CA ALA A 153 2.60 6.26 10.59
C ALA A 153 3.00 4.80 10.30
N GLN A 154 3.25 4.49 9.03
CA GLN A 154 3.76 3.19 8.60
C GLN A 154 4.96 3.39 7.70
N VAL A 155 5.95 2.50 7.80
CA VAL A 155 7.14 2.54 6.96
C VAL A 155 7.23 1.26 6.14
N TRP A 156 7.43 1.42 4.83
CA TRP A 156 7.44 0.35 3.85
C TRP A 156 8.73 0.39 3.04
N ALA A 157 9.27 -0.78 2.74
CA ALA A 157 10.33 -1.01 1.77
C ALA A 157 9.72 -1.70 0.54
N LEU A 158 9.67 -0.98 -0.59
CA LEU A 158 9.18 -1.47 -1.89
C LEU A 158 10.38 -1.72 -2.80
N PHE A 159 10.64 -2.99 -3.08
CA PHE A 159 11.75 -3.42 -3.92
C PHE A 159 11.39 -4.70 -4.66
N ASP A 160 12.14 -5.02 -5.69
CA ASP A 160 11.96 -6.24 -6.46
C ASP A 160 13.22 -7.11 -6.46
N ARG A 161 13.20 -8.23 -7.18
CA ARG A 161 14.34 -9.15 -7.21
C ARG A 161 15.38 -8.72 -8.26
N ASP A 162 15.00 -8.00 -9.32
CA ASP A 162 15.61 -8.11 -10.66
C ASP A 162 17.16 -8.09 -10.59
N GLN A 163 17.76 -9.29 -10.60
CA GLN A 163 19.20 -9.56 -10.55
C GLN A 163 19.97 -9.26 -9.23
N HIS A 164 19.28 -9.02 -8.12
CA HIS A 164 19.90 -8.75 -6.83
C HIS A 164 20.09 -10.00 -5.97
N SER A 165 21.34 -10.30 -5.59
CA SER A 165 21.67 -11.40 -4.68
C SER A 165 21.34 -11.10 -3.21
N CYS A 166 21.20 -9.82 -2.84
CA CYS A 166 21.02 -9.39 -1.45
C CYS A 166 19.56 -9.38 -0.96
N VAL A 167 18.62 -9.98 -1.70
CA VAL A 167 17.20 -10.08 -1.28
C VAL A 167 17.07 -10.80 0.07
N ALA A 168 17.79 -11.91 0.28
CA ALA A 168 17.74 -12.63 1.55
C ALA A 168 18.24 -11.78 2.73
N GLU A 169 19.28 -10.98 2.52
CA GLU A 169 19.83 -10.06 3.51
C GLU A 169 18.82 -8.93 3.80
N ALA A 170 18.16 -8.38 2.79
CA ALA A 170 17.12 -7.36 2.95
C ALA A 170 15.95 -7.87 3.83
N PHE A 171 15.47 -9.09 3.59
CA PHE A 171 14.44 -9.71 4.43
C PHE A 171 14.94 -9.93 5.87
N ALA A 172 16.17 -10.40 6.05
CA ALA A 172 16.76 -10.62 7.37
C ALA A 172 16.91 -9.30 8.16
N ALA A 173 17.30 -8.22 7.49
CA ALA A 173 17.46 -6.89 8.10
C ALA A 173 16.12 -6.28 8.53
N ALA A 174 15.04 -6.51 7.77
CA ALA A 174 13.71 -5.99 8.11
C ALA A 174 13.01 -6.79 9.21
N ALA A 175 13.27 -8.11 9.32
CA ALA A 175 12.56 -9.04 10.20
C ALA A 175 12.43 -8.60 11.69
N PRO A 176 13.43 -7.99 12.34
CA PRO A 176 13.31 -7.55 13.74
C PRO A 176 12.69 -6.16 13.91
N THR A 177 12.17 -5.54 12.85
CA THR A 177 11.70 -4.14 12.84
C THR A 177 10.21 -4.04 12.53
N ALA A 178 9.64 -2.85 12.67
CA ALA A 178 8.28 -2.55 12.22
C ALA A 178 8.18 -2.16 10.73
N VAL A 179 9.27 -2.31 9.95
CA VAL A 179 9.26 -2.04 8.51
C VAL A 179 8.46 -3.13 7.79
N HIS A 180 7.48 -2.70 6.99
CA HIS A 180 6.71 -3.57 6.12
C HIS A 180 7.42 -3.79 4.79
N LEU A 181 7.34 -5.00 4.22
CA LEU A 181 7.95 -5.32 2.93
C LEU A 181 6.88 -5.44 1.83
N ALA A 182 7.08 -4.70 0.75
CA ALA A 182 6.36 -4.85 -0.51
C ALA A 182 7.33 -5.37 -1.57
N PHE A 183 7.61 -6.69 -1.53
CA PHE A 183 8.53 -7.35 -2.44
C PHE A 183 7.85 -7.79 -3.74
N SER A 184 8.47 -7.60 -4.90
CA SER A 184 7.97 -8.13 -6.18
C SER A 184 8.98 -9.03 -6.89
N HIS A 185 8.49 -10.05 -7.58
CA HIS A 185 9.31 -10.99 -8.33
C HIS A 185 8.59 -11.44 -9.62
N PRO A 186 9.16 -11.20 -10.82
CA PRO A 186 10.52 -10.72 -11.11
C PRO A 186 10.79 -9.25 -10.80
N SER A 187 9.82 -8.37 -11.08
CA SER A 187 9.97 -6.91 -10.98
C SER A 187 8.68 -6.26 -10.50
N PHE A 188 8.73 -4.97 -10.12
CA PHE A 188 7.53 -4.18 -9.86
C PHE A 188 6.58 -4.13 -11.08
N ASP A 189 7.10 -4.23 -12.29
CA ASP A 189 6.29 -4.20 -13.52
C ASP A 189 5.25 -5.35 -13.58
N LEU A 190 5.47 -6.43 -12.81
CA LEU A 190 4.50 -7.50 -12.61
C LEU A 190 3.22 -6.95 -11.97
N TRP A 191 3.36 -6.10 -10.95
CA TRP A 191 2.23 -5.49 -10.27
C TRP A 191 1.33 -4.71 -11.25
N LEU A 192 1.93 -3.96 -12.18
CA LEU A 192 1.19 -3.23 -13.22
C LEU A 192 0.42 -4.19 -14.14
N LEU A 193 1.05 -5.30 -14.56
CA LEU A 193 0.40 -6.32 -15.38
C LEU A 193 -0.81 -6.96 -14.68
N LEU A 194 -0.72 -7.16 -13.36
CA LEU A 194 -1.77 -7.79 -12.57
C LEU A 194 -3.05 -6.94 -12.47
N HIS A 195 -3.03 -5.66 -12.82
CA HIS A 195 -4.28 -4.89 -13.00
C HIS A 195 -5.13 -5.40 -14.16
N PHE A 196 -4.50 -6.02 -15.17
CA PHE A 196 -5.18 -6.42 -16.41
C PHE A 196 -5.45 -7.92 -16.49
N GLN A 197 -4.49 -8.74 -16.07
CA GLN A 197 -4.59 -10.19 -16.18
C GLN A 197 -3.72 -10.91 -15.16
N ASN A 198 -4.01 -12.18 -14.93
CA ASN A 198 -3.18 -13.04 -14.08
C ASN A 198 -1.89 -13.45 -14.80
N MET A 199 -0.88 -13.85 -14.03
CA MET A 199 0.33 -14.51 -14.53
C MET A 199 0.36 -15.96 -14.03
N THR A 200 0.76 -16.90 -14.89
CA THR A 200 0.69 -18.34 -14.59
C THR A 200 1.97 -19.10 -14.89
N SER A 201 2.99 -18.43 -15.42
CA SER A 201 4.27 -19.03 -15.78
C SER A 201 5.36 -18.43 -14.90
N ALA A 202 6.24 -19.29 -14.38
CA ALA A 202 7.49 -18.85 -13.78
C ALA A 202 8.35 -18.16 -14.83
N GLU A 203 9.06 -17.10 -14.44
CA GLU A 203 9.82 -16.28 -15.38
C GLU A 203 11.33 -16.40 -15.20
N ASP A 204 11.77 -17.39 -14.42
CA ASP A 204 13.17 -17.59 -14.03
C ASP A 204 13.83 -16.30 -13.51
N GLY A 205 13.02 -15.42 -12.94
CA GLY A 205 13.40 -14.08 -12.48
C GLY A 205 13.63 -13.00 -13.54
N SER A 206 13.23 -13.20 -14.80
CA SER A 206 13.33 -12.20 -15.87
C SER A 206 12.08 -11.33 -15.99
N SER A 207 12.25 -10.01 -16.13
CA SER A 207 11.15 -9.06 -16.40
C SER A 207 10.70 -9.03 -17.88
N ALA A 208 11.36 -9.76 -18.78
CA ALA A 208 11.10 -9.67 -20.23
C ALA A 208 9.70 -10.14 -20.66
N ALA A 209 9.18 -11.23 -20.08
CA ALA A 209 7.84 -11.71 -20.40
C ALA A 209 6.77 -10.80 -19.78
N VAL A 210 7.02 -10.28 -18.58
CA VAL A 210 6.17 -9.27 -17.94
C VAL A 210 6.01 -8.08 -18.86
N HIS A 211 7.09 -7.51 -19.38
CA HIS A 211 7.03 -6.38 -20.31
C HIS A 211 6.32 -6.74 -21.61
N THR A 212 6.56 -7.94 -22.14
CA THR A 212 5.91 -8.39 -23.38
C THR A 212 4.38 -8.46 -23.22
N LYS A 213 3.92 -9.05 -22.12
CA LYS A 213 2.50 -9.11 -21.77
C LYS A 213 1.94 -7.73 -21.46
N LEU A 214 2.64 -6.92 -20.68
CA LEU A 214 2.19 -5.57 -20.31
C LEU A 214 2.00 -4.67 -21.54
N ARG A 215 2.91 -4.75 -22.52
CA ARG A 215 2.75 -4.02 -23.79
C ARG A 215 1.57 -4.50 -24.65
N SER A 216 1.04 -5.69 -24.41
CA SER A 216 -0.06 -6.26 -25.19
C SER A 216 -1.44 -6.11 -24.53
N VAL A 217 -1.52 -5.83 -23.23
CA VAL A 217 -2.81 -5.77 -22.51
C VAL A 217 -3.60 -4.49 -22.76
N ASP A 218 -2.92 -3.37 -23.00
CA ASP A 218 -3.57 -2.07 -23.16
C ASP A 218 -2.72 -1.14 -24.04
N PRO A 219 -3.32 -0.38 -24.98
CA PRO A 219 -2.60 0.58 -25.82
C PRO A 219 -1.77 1.60 -25.04
N ALA A 220 -2.18 1.99 -23.83
CA ALA A 220 -1.44 2.93 -22.99
C ALA A 220 -0.06 2.40 -22.59
N TYR A 221 0.10 1.07 -22.55
CA TYR A 221 1.36 0.40 -22.19
C TYR A 221 2.16 -0.06 -23.41
N ALA A 222 1.73 0.20 -24.65
CA ALA A 222 2.36 -0.35 -25.85
C ALA A 222 3.86 -0.02 -26.00
N SER A 223 4.31 1.12 -25.46
CA SER A 223 5.71 1.55 -25.44
C SER A 223 6.43 1.31 -24.11
N PHE A 224 5.77 0.71 -23.11
CA PHE A 224 6.33 0.57 -21.77
C PHE A 224 7.65 -0.22 -21.78
N GLY A 225 8.65 0.36 -21.11
CA GLY A 225 10.03 -0.13 -21.05
C GLY A 225 10.82 0.01 -22.35
N ARG A 226 10.21 0.47 -23.46
CA ARG A 226 10.96 0.75 -24.69
C ARG A 226 11.84 1.98 -24.45
N THR A 227 13.07 1.93 -24.94
CA THR A 227 14.06 3.01 -24.77
C THR A 227 14.33 3.41 -23.30
N GLY A 228 13.95 2.56 -22.33
CA GLY A 228 14.11 2.84 -20.90
C GLY A 228 12.99 3.68 -20.27
N ASP A 229 11.96 4.07 -21.03
CA ASP A 229 10.81 4.79 -20.47
C ASP A 229 9.89 3.83 -19.72
N LYS A 230 9.83 4.00 -18.41
CA LYS A 230 8.94 3.25 -17.52
C LYS A 230 7.99 4.17 -16.74
N SER A 231 7.74 5.39 -17.21
CA SER A 231 6.81 6.29 -16.54
C SER A 231 5.38 5.74 -16.54
N VAL A 232 4.70 5.92 -15.40
CA VAL A 232 3.31 5.51 -15.17
C VAL A 232 2.49 6.75 -14.87
N MET A 233 2.20 7.55 -15.89
CA MET A 233 1.42 8.78 -15.77
C MET A 233 0.33 8.84 -16.85
N GLY A 234 -0.64 9.74 -16.68
CA GLY A 234 -1.59 10.10 -17.73
C GLY A 234 -2.43 8.92 -18.25
N ALA A 235 -2.12 8.42 -19.45
CA ALA A 235 -2.87 7.31 -20.05
C ALA A 235 -2.69 6.00 -19.28
N GLN A 236 -1.49 5.76 -18.76
CA GLN A 236 -1.14 4.56 -18.00
C GLN A 236 -1.94 4.50 -16.70
N THR A 237 -1.97 5.59 -15.92
CA THR A 237 -2.73 5.64 -14.66
C THR A 237 -4.23 5.51 -14.88
N ARG A 238 -4.78 6.14 -15.93
CA ARG A 238 -6.19 5.95 -16.33
C ARG A 238 -6.52 4.51 -16.71
N ALA A 239 -5.58 3.78 -17.30
CA ALA A 239 -5.79 2.37 -17.65
C ALA A 239 -5.81 1.46 -16.41
N LEU A 240 -5.09 1.82 -15.34
CA LEU A 240 -5.08 1.12 -14.05
C LEU A 240 -6.33 1.40 -13.20
N LEU A 241 -6.85 2.63 -13.26
CA LEU A 241 -7.94 3.09 -12.40
C LEU A 241 -9.16 2.17 -12.45
N GLY A 242 -9.63 1.75 -11.28
CA GLY A 242 -10.78 0.85 -11.12
C GLY A 242 -10.45 -0.63 -11.26
N ARG A 243 -9.15 -0.99 -11.42
CA ARG A 243 -8.66 -2.37 -11.52
C ARG A 243 -7.89 -2.83 -10.29
N GLU A 244 -7.82 -2.02 -9.23
CA GLU A 244 -7.07 -2.28 -8.00
C GLU A 244 -7.53 -3.60 -7.35
N GLY A 245 -8.85 -3.80 -7.29
CA GLY A 245 -9.42 -5.05 -6.79
C GLY A 245 -9.08 -6.27 -7.66
N ALA A 246 -8.90 -6.10 -8.98
CA ALA A 246 -8.42 -7.18 -9.86
C ALA A 246 -6.94 -7.47 -9.59
N ALA A 247 -6.10 -6.43 -9.47
CA ALA A 247 -4.69 -6.56 -9.11
C ALA A 247 -4.48 -7.32 -7.81
N MET A 248 -5.20 -6.95 -6.74
CA MET A 248 -5.13 -7.65 -5.45
C MET A 248 -5.54 -9.12 -5.58
N ARG A 249 -6.61 -9.43 -6.35
CA ARG A 249 -7.03 -10.82 -6.57
C ARG A 249 -6.01 -11.61 -7.38
N HIS A 250 -5.41 -11.02 -8.42
CA HIS A 250 -4.41 -11.69 -9.24
C HIS A 250 -3.13 -11.92 -8.44
N ALA A 251 -2.64 -10.95 -7.68
CA ALA A 251 -1.49 -11.12 -6.79
C ALA A 251 -1.70 -12.21 -5.73
N ARG A 252 -2.87 -12.24 -5.08
CA ARG A 252 -3.20 -13.31 -4.12
C ARG A 252 -3.27 -14.69 -4.77
N ARG A 253 -3.74 -14.79 -6.02
CA ARG A 253 -3.69 -16.06 -6.77
C ARG A 253 -2.27 -16.52 -7.02
N LEU A 254 -1.30 -15.63 -7.23
CA LEU A 254 0.11 -16.04 -7.36
C LEU A 254 0.61 -16.75 -6.09
N VAL A 255 0.16 -16.29 -4.92
CA VAL A 255 0.48 -16.92 -3.63
C VAL A 255 -0.04 -18.36 -3.56
N ASP A 256 -1.28 -18.61 -4.03
CA ASP A 256 -1.85 -19.98 -4.06
C ASP A 256 -1.03 -20.94 -4.95
N HIS A 257 -0.34 -20.41 -5.96
CA HIS A 257 0.51 -21.18 -6.86
C HIS A 257 1.97 -21.25 -6.38
N CYS A 258 2.26 -20.76 -5.17
CA CYS A 258 3.61 -20.83 -4.61
C CYS A 258 4.03 -22.29 -4.37
N PRO A 259 5.25 -22.69 -4.78
CA PRO A 259 5.70 -24.09 -4.70
C PRO A 259 5.90 -24.59 -3.26
N SER A 260 5.94 -23.71 -2.26
CA SER A 260 6.20 -24.08 -0.86
C SER A 260 5.03 -24.79 -0.15
N GLY A 261 3.83 -24.82 -0.75
CA GLY A 261 2.65 -25.55 -0.25
C GLY A 261 2.00 -25.02 1.03
N ALA A 262 2.70 -24.19 1.82
CA ALA A 262 2.19 -23.56 3.05
C ALA A 262 1.62 -22.14 2.83
N CYS A 263 1.72 -21.61 1.61
CA CYS A 263 1.25 -20.28 1.25
C CYS A 263 -0.23 -20.33 0.83
N THR A 264 -1.00 -19.28 1.14
CA THR A 264 -2.42 -19.19 0.76
C THR A 264 -2.78 -17.77 0.37
N ALA A 265 -3.72 -17.58 -0.56
CA ALA A 265 -4.24 -16.28 -0.96
C ALA A 265 -4.76 -15.44 0.21
N ALA A 266 -5.26 -16.10 1.26
CA ALA A 266 -5.76 -15.43 2.47
C ALA A 266 -4.63 -14.93 3.38
N GLY A 267 -3.64 -15.79 3.68
CA GLY A 267 -2.53 -15.48 4.60
C GLY A 267 -1.30 -14.84 3.94
N GLY A 268 -1.20 -14.93 2.62
CA GLY A 268 0.00 -14.62 1.84
C GLY A 268 1.09 -15.69 1.99
N HIS A 269 2.34 -15.31 1.72
CA HIS A 269 3.48 -16.23 1.86
C HIS A 269 3.78 -16.56 3.33
N ALA A 270 3.96 -17.84 3.62
CA ALA A 270 4.38 -18.31 4.95
C ALA A 270 5.77 -17.79 5.32
N ALA A 271 6.04 -17.61 6.61
CA ALA A 271 7.36 -17.17 7.09
C ALA A 271 8.50 -18.11 6.66
N SER A 272 8.21 -19.42 6.51
CA SER A 272 9.16 -20.42 6.02
C SER A 272 9.33 -20.43 4.50
N CYS A 273 8.52 -19.67 3.74
CA CYS A 273 8.59 -19.60 2.28
C CYS A 273 9.76 -18.70 1.85
N PRO A 274 10.84 -19.27 1.26
CA PRO A 274 12.01 -18.48 0.88
C PRO A 274 11.63 -17.45 -0.19
N PRO A 275 11.99 -16.16 -0.03
CA PRO A 275 11.64 -15.11 -0.99
C PRO A 275 12.04 -15.42 -2.43
N LEU A 276 13.19 -16.07 -2.63
CA LEU A 276 13.71 -16.44 -3.95
C LEU A 276 12.91 -17.55 -4.66
N GLN A 277 12.04 -18.27 -3.94
CA GLN A 277 11.17 -19.29 -4.53
C GLN A 277 9.78 -18.75 -4.89
N ARG A 278 9.52 -17.46 -4.65
CA ARG A 278 8.22 -16.83 -4.90
C ARG A 278 8.15 -16.30 -6.34
N ASP A 279 8.20 -17.20 -7.33
CA ASP A 279 8.22 -16.84 -8.76
C ASP A 279 6.97 -17.36 -9.53
N PRO A 280 6.14 -16.48 -10.10
CA PRO A 280 6.08 -15.03 -9.88
C PRO A 280 5.34 -14.71 -8.57
N SER A 281 5.62 -13.58 -7.95
CA SER A 281 4.87 -13.08 -6.79
C SER A 281 4.99 -11.57 -6.62
N THR A 282 4.07 -10.98 -5.87
CA THR A 282 4.21 -9.61 -5.40
C THR A 282 3.45 -9.44 -4.10
N ASP A 283 4.05 -8.73 -3.14
CA ASP A 283 3.46 -8.35 -1.87
C ASP A 283 2.92 -6.90 -1.89
N VAL A 284 2.94 -6.22 -3.04
CA VAL A 284 2.42 -4.83 -3.20
C VAL A 284 0.92 -4.72 -2.88
N TRP A 285 0.15 -5.80 -3.05
CA TRP A 285 -1.26 -5.83 -2.64
C TRP A 285 -1.44 -5.63 -1.13
N ARG A 286 -0.44 -5.93 -0.29
CA ARG A 286 -0.49 -5.68 1.15
C ARG A 286 -0.40 -4.19 1.46
N LEU A 287 0.37 -3.44 0.68
CA LEU A 287 0.40 -1.98 0.77
C LEU A 287 -0.99 -1.41 0.42
N LEU A 288 -1.61 -1.84 -0.68
CA LEU A 288 -2.97 -1.42 -1.01
C LEU A 288 -3.99 -1.80 0.06
N GLU A 289 -3.90 -3.00 0.63
CA GLU A 289 -4.77 -3.42 1.72
C GLU A 289 -4.60 -2.51 2.95
N ALA A 290 -3.37 -2.15 3.31
CA ALA A 290 -3.10 -1.24 4.42
C ALA A 290 -3.63 0.18 4.16
N LEU A 291 -3.47 0.69 2.94
CA LEU A 291 -4.02 1.99 2.51
C LEU A 291 -5.55 2.00 2.62
N LEU A 292 -6.23 0.91 2.25
CA LEU A 292 -7.69 0.82 2.23
C LEU A 292 -8.32 0.39 3.58
N ALA A 293 -7.53 0.00 4.58
CA ALA A 293 -8.02 -0.49 5.87
C ALA A 293 -8.51 0.59 6.86
N GLY A 294 -8.68 1.84 6.44
CA GLY A 294 -8.99 2.99 7.32
C GLY A 294 -10.35 3.62 7.12
#